data_AF-A0A2D7EXL9-F1
#
_entry.id   AF-A0A2D7EXL9-F1
#
_cell.length_a   1.000
_cell.length_b   1.000
_cell.length_c   1.000
_cell.angle_alpha   90.00
_cell.angle_beta   90.00
_cell.angle_gamma   90.00
#
_symmetry.space_group_name_H-M   'P 1'
#
loop_
_entity.id
_entity.type
_entity.pdbx_description
1 polymer ?
#
loop_
_entity_poly.entity_id
_entity_poly.type
_entity_poly.pdbx_seq_one_letter_code
_entity_poly.pdbx_strand_id
1 'polypeptide(L)'
;MDYLPLHFNLKGQTVLVVGGGDVAFRKVELLIAAQAHIRLVALEIKTQLRDLIGQHGVITISPYDSEFIEGVVLVISATSNKSVNERVSFDARSAGIPVNVVDTPELCSVIFPGIVDRSPVIISVSTGGATPVLARYIKSLIDSVIPQGVARLANYLKGRRHALKECFPDFNVRRKLMESFLDSPGKEMAINNDFKQADGYLYQENPNIAQGEVYLVGAGPGDPDLLTLRALQLLQIADVILYDNLVSNLVLERARRDAYKEFVGKRSGYKSTTQEDINTMLVRLAKEGQRVVRLKGGDPFIFGRGGEEIGALIAEKIPFQVIPGISAANGCAAYAGIPLTHRDYSQSVRFVTGHPKNGVVNLIWNELVEIDQTLVFYMGMGGLASICENLIDHGMSKKMPIAIISKGTTPEQRIVRGELNTIVDIVAKERLETPTLIIIGHVVALAKKF
;
A
#
# COMPACT_ATOMS: atom_id res chain seq x y z
N MET A 1 -9.27 7.12 8.09
CA MET A 1 -10.12 6.00 7.64
C MET A 1 -11.39 6.09 8.44
N ASP A 2 -12.51 6.40 7.79
CA ASP A 2 -13.75 6.77 8.49
C ASP A 2 -14.60 5.55 8.87
N TYR A 3 -14.43 4.43 8.15
CA TYR A 3 -15.12 3.17 8.41
C TYR A 3 -14.12 2.00 8.41
N LEU A 4 -14.28 1.07 9.35
CA LEU A 4 -13.56 -0.20 9.38
C LEU A 4 -14.36 -1.26 8.60
N PRO A 5 -13.83 -1.85 7.51
CA PRO A 5 -14.54 -2.88 6.76
C PRO A 5 -14.53 -4.20 7.54
N LEU A 6 -15.70 -4.62 8.00
CA LEU A 6 -15.92 -5.87 8.72
C LEU A 6 -16.98 -6.72 8.00
N HIS A 7 -16.82 -8.04 8.03
CA HIS A 7 -17.86 -8.98 7.59
C HIS A 7 -18.62 -9.48 8.81
N PHE A 8 -19.93 -9.22 8.84
CA PHE A 8 -20.77 -9.54 10.00
C PHE A 8 -21.43 -10.92 9.83
N ASN A 9 -21.25 -11.81 10.81
CA ASN A 9 -21.89 -13.11 10.79
C ASN A 9 -23.31 -13.01 11.35
N LEU A 10 -24.31 -12.95 10.46
CA LEU A 10 -25.72 -12.81 10.82
C LEU A 10 -26.46 -14.15 10.90
N LYS A 11 -25.78 -15.28 10.74
CA LYS A 11 -26.43 -16.60 10.71
C LYS A 11 -27.19 -16.86 12.01
N GLY A 12 -28.52 -16.95 11.91
CA GLY A 12 -29.43 -17.18 13.03
C GLY A 12 -29.57 -15.99 13.99
N GLN A 13 -29.00 -14.83 13.66
CA GLN A 13 -29.09 -13.61 14.46
C GLN A 13 -30.31 -12.78 14.07
N THR A 14 -30.91 -12.08 15.03
CA THR A 14 -32.07 -11.22 14.76
C THR A 14 -31.65 -9.83 14.32
N VAL A 15 -32.21 -9.36 13.20
CA VAL A 15 -31.98 -8.02 12.64
C VAL A 15 -33.32 -7.28 12.56
N LEU A 16 -33.36 -6.08 13.13
CA LEU A 16 -34.53 -5.21 13.06
C LEU A 16 -34.50 -4.42 11.75
N VAL A 17 -35.62 -4.42 11.03
CA VAL A 17 -35.86 -3.56 9.87
C VAL A 17 -37.11 -2.73 10.14
N VAL A 18 -36.96 -1.40 10.09
CA VAL A 18 -38.05 -0.44 10.27
C VAL A 18 -38.42 0.16 8.92
N GLY A 19 -39.67 -0.04 8.48
CA GLY A 19 -40.18 0.40 7.18
C GLY A 19 -40.51 -0.76 6.24
N GLY A 20 -41.59 -0.63 5.46
CA GLY A 20 -42.14 -1.73 4.64
C GLY A 20 -42.15 -1.49 3.12
N GLY A 21 -41.34 -0.54 2.64
CA GLY A 21 -41.25 -0.16 1.22
C GLY A 21 -40.16 -0.89 0.41
N ASP A 22 -39.90 -0.42 -0.82
CA ASP A 22 -38.91 -1.04 -1.73
C ASP A 22 -37.47 -0.96 -1.21
N VAL A 23 -37.17 0.10 -0.46
CA VAL A 23 -35.87 0.28 0.18
C VAL A 23 -35.63 -0.82 1.22
N ALA A 24 -36.64 -1.10 2.06
CA ALA A 24 -36.60 -2.19 3.03
C ALA A 24 -36.49 -3.55 2.34
N PHE A 25 -37.25 -3.77 1.26
CA PHE A 25 -37.18 -5.00 0.44
C PHE A 25 -35.74 -5.33 0.03
N ARG A 26 -35.03 -4.41 -0.61
CA ARG A 26 -33.64 -4.62 -1.06
C ARG A 26 -32.67 -4.93 0.08
N LYS A 27 -32.92 -4.39 1.28
CA LYS A 27 -32.09 -4.66 2.47
C LYS A 27 -32.39 -6.03 3.06
N VAL A 28 -33.67 -6.40 3.13
CA VAL A 28 -34.13 -7.69 3.62
C VAL A 28 -33.62 -8.83 2.74
N GLU A 29 -33.60 -8.67 1.41
CA GLU A 29 -33.01 -9.67 0.50
C GLU A 29 -31.56 -10.02 0.88
N LEU A 30 -30.73 -9.00 1.13
CA LEU A 30 -29.33 -9.19 1.51
C LEU A 30 -29.18 -9.84 2.90
N LEU A 31 -30.03 -9.44 3.86
CA LEU A 31 -29.99 -9.98 5.22
C LEU A 31 -30.42 -11.45 5.26
N ILE A 32 -31.44 -11.82 4.49
CA ILE A 32 -31.89 -13.22 4.36
C ILE A 32 -30.82 -14.07 3.67
N ALA A 33 -30.16 -13.55 2.61
CA ALA A 33 -29.03 -14.22 1.98
C ALA A 33 -27.88 -14.49 2.99
N ALA A 34 -27.69 -13.59 3.96
CA ALA A 34 -26.77 -13.76 5.08
C ALA A 34 -27.30 -14.64 6.23
N GLN A 35 -28.46 -15.29 6.05
CA GLN A 35 -29.12 -16.17 7.02
C GLN A 35 -29.56 -15.48 8.32
N ALA A 36 -29.87 -14.18 8.25
CA ALA A 36 -30.45 -13.44 9.37
C ALA A 36 -31.93 -13.80 9.60
N HIS A 37 -32.36 -13.73 10.87
CA HIS A 37 -33.76 -13.72 11.23
C HIS A 37 -34.29 -12.28 11.24
N ILE A 38 -35.31 -11.99 10.44
CA ILE A 38 -35.78 -10.62 10.22
C ILE A 38 -36.91 -10.27 11.19
N ARG A 39 -36.74 -9.20 11.96
CA ARG A 39 -37.84 -8.56 12.69
C ARG A 39 -38.24 -7.31 11.91
N LEU A 40 -39.38 -7.33 11.23
CA LEU A 40 -39.87 -6.19 10.44
C LEU A 40 -40.95 -5.43 11.21
N VAL A 41 -40.77 -4.12 11.37
CA VAL A 41 -41.77 -3.21 11.96
C VAL A 41 -42.13 -2.12 10.96
N ALA A 42 -43.41 -2.03 10.57
CA ALA A 42 -43.88 -0.96 9.69
C ALA A 42 -45.40 -0.78 9.78
N LEU A 43 -45.89 0.44 9.52
CA LEU A 43 -47.32 0.73 9.42
C LEU A 43 -47.97 0.09 8.17
N GLU A 44 -47.24 0.08 7.07
CA GLU A 44 -47.66 -0.49 5.80
C GLU A 44 -46.51 -1.31 5.20
N ILE A 45 -46.86 -2.46 4.61
CA ILE A 45 -45.89 -3.44 4.10
C ILE A 45 -46.32 -3.88 2.71
N LYS A 46 -45.42 -3.72 1.74
CA LYS A 46 -45.66 -4.23 0.38
C LYS A 46 -45.75 -5.76 0.36
N THR A 47 -46.63 -6.30 -0.47
CA THR A 47 -46.86 -7.75 -0.59
C THR A 47 -45.57 -8.53 -0.84
N GLN A 48 -44.73 -8.07 -1.77
CA GLN A 48 -43.44 -8.72 -2.09
C GLN A 48 -42.52 -8.84 -0.87
N LEU A 49 -42.50 -7.84 0.01
CA LEU A 49 -41.69 -7.88 1.24
C LEU A 49 -42.27 -8.84 2.27
N ARG A 50 -43.60 -8.91 2.39
CA ARG A 50 -44.27 -9.88 3.25
C ARG A 50 -43.97 -11.31 2.80
N ASP A 51 -44.04 -11.57 1.50
CA ASP A 51 -43.75 -12.89 0.90
C ASP A 51 -42.27 -13.27 1.10
N LEU A 52 -41.36 -12.32 0.90
CA LEU A 52 -39.92 -12.50 1.09
C LEU A 52 -39.57 -12.87 2.55
N ILE A 53 -40.21 -12.22 3.52
CA ILE A 53 -39.96 -12.52 4.94
C ILE A 53 -40.46 -13.92 5.29
N GLY A 54 -41.66 -14.32 4.85
CA GLY A 54 -42.16 -15.69 4.97
C GLY A 54 -41.76 -16.40 6.28
N GLN A 55 -40.94 -17.44 6.16
CA GLN A 55 -40.41 -18.24 7.29
C GLN A 55 -39.10 -17.69 7.89
N HIS A 56 -38.54 -16.64 7.30
CA HIS A 56 -37.26 -16.02 7.68
C HIS A 56 -37.39 -14.95 8.76
N GLY A 57 -38.59 -14.64 9.25
CA GLY A 57 -38.78 -13.54 10.19
C GLY A 57 -40.16 -13.40 10.80
N VAL A 58 -40.31 -12.36 11.61
CA VAL A 58 -41.56 -11.93 12.23
C VAL A 58 -41.91 -10.54 11.72
N ILE A 59 -43.18 -10.34 11.39
CA ILE A 59 -43.72 -9.08 10.91
C ILE A 59 -44.65 -8.49 11.97
N THR A 60 -44.41 -7.24 12.34
CA THR A 60 -45.26 -6.48 13.25
C THR A 60 -45.77 -5.23 12.54
N ILE A 61 -47.10 -5.09 12.48
CA ILE A 61 -47.76 -3.92 11.89
C ILE A 61 -48.05 -2.93 13.01
N SER A 62 -47.10 -2.03 13.27
CA SER A 62 -47.21 -1.02 14.33
C SER A 62 -46.28 0.17 14.05
N PRO A 63 -46.49 1.30 14.74
CA PRO A 63 -45.44 2.32 14.88
C PRO A 63 -44.17 1.71 15.50
N TYR A 64 -43.03 2.34 15.24
CA TYR A 64 -41.78 1.98 15.90
C TYR A 64 -41.81 2.33 17.40
N ASP A 65 -41.35 1.38 18.20
CA ASP A 65 -41.07 1.54 19.62
C ASP A 65 -39.66 1.01 19.96
N SER A 66 -39.04 1.57 20.99
CA SER A 66 -37.70 1.19 21.45
C SER A 66 -37.60 -0.28 21.87
N GLU A 67 -38.67 -0.90 22.38
CA GLU A 67 -38.66 -2.32 22.78
C GLU A 67 -38.29 -3.27 21.64
N PHE A 68 -38.54 -2.89 20.38
CA PHE A 68 -38.21 -3.73 19.23
C PHE A 68 -36.70 -3.92 19.01
N ILE A 69 -35.85 -3.12 19.64
CA ILE A 69 -34.38 -3.26 19.57
C ILE A 69 -33.85 -4.35 20.51
N GLU A 70 -34.68 -4.89 21.41
CA GLU A 70 -34.24 -5.93 22.33
C GLU A 70 -33.82 -7.22 21.61
N GLY A 71 -32.62 -7.70 21.93
CA GLY A 71 -32.08 -8.94 21.37
C GLY A 71 -31.71 -8.89 19.88
N VAL A 72 -31.62 -7.69 19.28
CA VAL A 72 -31.20 -7.52 17.88
C VAL A 72 -29.73 -7.13 17.80
N VAL A 73 -29.05 -7.58 16.75
CA VAL A 73 -27.60 -7.33 16.55
C VAL A 73 -27.30 -6.24 15.51
N LEU A 74 -28.32 -5.84 14.75
CA LEU A 74 -28.24 -4.83 13.69
C LEU A 74 -29.62 -4.20 13.51
N VAL A 75 -29.65 -2.91 13.25
CA VAL A 75 -30.87 -2.15 12.96
C VAL A 75 -30.76 -1.49 11.59
N ILE A 76 -31.79 -1.66 10.76
CA ILE A 76 -31.95 -0.98 9.48
C ILE A 76 -33.17 -0.07 9.55
N SER A 77 -32.97 1.23 9.39
CA SER A 77 -34.06 2.19 9.25
C SER A 77 -34.24 2.58 7.79
N ALA A 78 -35.35 2.15 7.21
CA ALA A 78 -35.68 2.27 5.79
C ALA A 78 -37.06 2.92 5.60
N THR A 79 -37.36 3.96 6.39
CA THR A 79 -38.62 4.71 6.31
C THR A 79 -38.43 6.04 5.56
N SER A 80 -39.52 6.58 5.01
CA SER A 80 -39.56 7.94 4.48
C SER A 80 -39.76 9.02 5.55
N ASN A 81 -39.95 8.63 6.82
CA ASN A 81 -40.18 9.56 7.92
C ASN A 81 -38.88 9.87 8.65
N LYS A 82 -38.39 11.11 8.49
CA LYS A 82 -37.13 11.57 9.09
C LYS A 82 -37.12 11.44 10.62
N SER A 83 -38.20 11.80 11.30
CA SER A 83 -38.29 11.75 12.77
C SER A 83 -38.23 10.31 13.30
N VAL A 84 -38.84 9.36 12.59
CA VAL A 84 -38.73 7.93 12.92
C VAL A 84 -37.29 7.46 12.70
N ASN A 85 -36.65 7.86 11.60
CA ASN A 85 -35.26 7.49 11.31
C ASN A 85 -34.28 8.02 12.37
N GLU A 86 -34.45 9.26 12.83
CA GLU A 86 -33.67 9.87 13.91
C GLU A 86 -33.87 9.12 15.23
N ARG A 87 -35.12 8.79 15.59
CA ARG A 87 -35.43 8.04 16.81
C ARG A 87 -34.80 6.64 16.79
N VAL A 88 -34.98 5.89 15.70
CA VAL A 88 -34.39 4.56 15.52
C VAL A 88 -32.86 4.60 15.63
N SER A 89 -32.22 5.62 15.04
CA SER A 89 -30.76 5.81 15.12
C SER A 89 -30.30 6.09 16.55
N PHE A 90 -31.01 6.99 17.25
CA PHE A 90 -30.71 7.33 18.63
C PHE A 90 -30.83 6.13 19.57
N ASP A 91 -31.94 5.40 19.48
CA ASP A 91 -32.21 4.23 20.33
C ASP A 91 -31.18 3.12 20.10
N ALA A 92 -30.88 2.80 18.83
CA ALA A 92 -29.88 1.80 18.49
C ALA A 92 -28.47 2.19 18.96
N ARG A 93 -28.06 3.44 18.76
CA ARG A 93 -26.74 3.95 19.21
C ARG A 93 -26.62 3.93 20.73
N SER A 94 -27.69 4.30 21.44
CA SER A 94 -27.73 4.27 22.91
C SER A 94 -27.60 2.86 23.47
N ALA A 95 -28.11 1.85 22.75
CA ALA A 95 -27.96 0.44 23.08
C ALA A 95 -26.64 -0.20 22.59
N GLY A 96 -25.76 0.56 21.91
CA GLY A 96 -24.52 0.04 21.33
C GLY A 96 -24.74 -0.87 20.12
N ILE A 97 -25.91 -0.81 19.48
CA ILE A 97 -26.29 -1.64 18.34
C ILE A 97 -25.92 -0.92 17.03
N PRO A 98 -25.20 -1.58 16.10
CA PRO A 98 -24.98 -1.04 14.76
C PRO A 98 -26.29 -0.65 14.06
N VAL A 99 -26.34 0.55 13.50
CA VAL A 99 -27.51 1.07 12.78
C VAL A 99 -27.14 1.60 11.41
N ASN A 100 -27.93 1.24 10.42
CA ASN A 100 -27.91 1.85 9.09
C ASN A 100 -29.24 2.56 8.85
N VAL A 101 -29.19 3.87 8.62
CA VAL A 101 -30.33 4.65 8.16
C VAL A 101 -30.16 4.91 6.67
N VAL A 102 -31.10 4.44 5.87
CA VAL A 102 -30.98 4.54 4.41
C VAL A 102 -31.04 5.99 3.97
N ASP A 103 -30.19 6.34 3.00
CA ASP A 103 -30.03 7.68 2.42
C ASP A 103 -29.64 8.80 3.41
N THR A 104 -29.29 8.45 4.66
CA THR A 104 -28.92 9.41 5.72
C THR A 104 -27.62 8.99 6.43
N PRO A 105 -26.43 9.15 5.80
CA PRO A 105 -25.15 8.67 6.34
C PRO A 105 -24.80 9.18 7.74
N GLU A 106 -25.19 10.41 8.08
CA GLU A 106 -24.94 11.06 9.37
C GLU A 106 -25.64 10.34 10.55
N LEU A 107 -26.72 9.61 10.28
CA LEU A 107 -27.45 8.82 11.27
C LEU A 107 -26.97 7.35 11.32
N CYS A 108 -26.03 6.95 10.47
CA CYS A 108 -25.49 5.60 10.44
C CYS A 108 -24.34 5.42 11.44
N SER A 109 -24.22 4.24 12.04
CA SER A 109 -22.95 3.75 12.61
C SER A 109 -22.30 2.67 11.72
N VAL A 110 -23.07 2.09 10.79
CA VAL A 110 -22.58 1.17 9.76
C VAL A 110 -23.19 1.49 8.40
N ILE A 111 -22.45 1.16 7.33
CA ILE A 111 -22.86 1.40 5.95
C ILE A 111 -22.88 0.10 5.15
N PHE A 112 -23.76 0.03 4.15
CA PHE A 112 -23.79 -1.09 3.20
C PHE A 112 -22.85 -0.80 2.03
N PRO A 113 -21.80 -1.60 1.83
CA PRO A 113 -20.95 -1.47 0.65
C PRO A 113 -21.63 -2.04 -0.60
N GLY A 114 -21.05 -1.78 -1.77
CA GLY A 114 -21.28 -2.62 -2.94
C GLY A 114 -20.65 -3.99 -2.71
N ILE A 115 -21.45 -5.06 -2.85
CA ILE A 115 -21.01 -6.45 -2.56
C ILE A 115 -20.89 -7.22 -3.87
N VAL A 116 -19.76 -7.90 -4.06
CA VAL A 116 -19.56 -8.98 -5.03
C VAL A 116 -19.54 -10.29 -4.24
N ASP A 117 -20.57 -11.12 -4.45
CA ASP A 117 -20.71 -12.40 -3.75
C ASP A 117 -20.29 -13.56 -4.67
N ARG A 118 -19.30 -14.32 -4.20
CA ARG A 118 -18.80 -15.60 -4.73
C ARG A 118 -18.58 -16.59 -3.58
N SER A 119 -19.55 -16.64 -2.66
CA SER A 119 -19.48 -17.36 -1.39
C SER A 119 -18.77 -18.72 -1.51
N PRO A 120 -17.76 -19.00 -0.67
CA PRO A 120 -17.40 -18.25 0.54
C PRO A 120 -16.51 -17.00 0.32
N VAL A 121 -16.18 -16.63 -0.92
CA VAL A 121 -15.40 -15.42 -1.22
C VAL A 121 -16.32 -14.23 -1.39
N ILE A 122 -16.16 -13.20 -0.56
CA ILE A 122 -16.98 -11.99 -0.57
C ILE A 122 -16.05 -10.78 -0.67
N ILE A 123 -16.37 -9.86 -1.58
CA ILE A 123 -15.64 -8.59 -1.75
C ILE A 123 -16.60 -7.44 -1.51
N SER A 124 -16.19 -6.48 -0.69
CA SER A 124 -16.94 -5.26 -0.40
C SER A 124 -16.21 -4.02 -0.94
N VAL A 125 -16.97 -3.11 -1.56
CA VAL A 125 -16.49 -1.85 -2.14
C VAL A 125 -17.29 -0.70 -1.54
N SER A 126 -16.61 0.28 -0.94
CA SER A 126 -17.26 1.45 -0.34
C SER A 126 -16.46 2.72 -0.61
N THR A 127 -17.18 3.83 -0.78
CA THR A 127 -16.62 5.19 -0.85
C THR A 127 -17.00 6.03 0.38
N GLY A 128 -17.42 5.39 1.47
CA GLY A 128 -17.84 6.09 2.70
C GLY A 128 -19.10 6.97 2.50
N GLY A 129 -19.87 6.71 1.45
CA GLY A 129 -21.04 7.53 1.07
C GLY A 129 -20.73 8.70 0.13
N ALA A 130 -19.46 9.02 -0.13
CA ALA A 130 -19.07 10.18 -0.95
C ALA A 130 -19.50 10.05 -2.43
N THR A 131 -19.32 8.87 -3.03
CA THR A 131 -19.62 8.66 -4.46
C THR A 131 -20.16 7.25 -4.71
N PRO A 132 -21.49 7.03 -4.62
CA PRO A 132 -22.10 5.72 -4.87
C PRO A 132 -21.89 5.20 -6.30
N VAL A 133 -21.80 6.10 -7.29
CA VAL A 133 -21.54 5.75 -8.69
C VAL A 133 -20.16 5.12 -8.87
N LEU A 134 -19.13 5.69 -8.24
CA LEU A 134 -17.77 5.16 -8.28
C LEU A 134 -17.69 3.78 -7.61
N ALA A 135 -18.35 3.59 -6.47
CA ALA A 135 -18.43 2.29 -5.81
C ALA A 135 -19.06 1.22 -6.73
N ARG A 136 -20.10 1.58 -7.50
CA ARG A 136 -20.74 0.70 -8.48
C ARG A 136 -19.81 0.38 -9.66
N TYR A 137 -19.08 1.36 -10.16
CA TYR A 137 -18.11 1.16 -11.24
C TYR A 137 -17.00 0.19 -10.81
N ILE A 138 -16.37 0.42 -9.66
CA ILE A 138 -15.32 -0.46 -9.12
C ILE A 138 -15.88 -1.87 -8.85
N LYS A 139 -17.09 -1.98 -8.28
CA LYS A 139 -17.77 -3.26 -8.12
C LYS A 139 -17.89 -4.01 -9.46
N SER A 140 -18.30 -3.32 -10.52
CA SER A 140 -18.46 -3.92 -11.85
C SER A 140 -17.13 -4.41 -12.44
N LEU A 141 -16.04 -3.67 -12.23
CA LEU A 141 -14.70 -4.11 -12.65
C LEU A 141 -14.30 -5.41 -11.96
N ILE A 142 -14.48 -5.47 -10.64
CA ILE A 142 -14.16 -6.68 -9.85
C ILE A 142 -15.04 -7.85 -10.28
N ASP A 143 -16.33 -7.63 -10.48
CA ASP A 143 -17.29 -8.68 -10.88
C ASP A 143 -16.93 -9.30 -12.23
N SER A 144 -16.33 -8.53 -13.14
CA SER A 144 -15.85 -9.00 -14.44
C SER A 144 -14.57 -9.85 -14.38
N VAL A 145 -13.73 -9.64 -13.37
CA VAL A 145 -12.43 -10.30 -13.23
C VAL A 145 -12.51 -11.58 -12.37
N ILE A 146 -13.43 -11.63 -11.40
CA ILE A 146 -13.53 -12.77 -10.46
C ILE A 146 -14.51 -13.82 -10.99
N PRO A 147 -14.02 -15.00 -11.45
CA PRO A 147 -14.88 -16.03 -12.03
C PRO A 147 -15.76 -16.71 -10.96
N GLN A 148 -16.90 -17.27 -11.38
CA GLN A 148 -17.78 -18.05 -10.49
C GLN A 148 -17.07 -19.27 -9.87
N GLY A 149 -16.08 -19.82 -10.57
CA GLY A 149 -15.28 -20.98 -10.11
C GLY A 149 -14.49 -20.76 -8.82
N VAL A 150 -14.25 -19.50 -8.41
CA VAL A 150 -13.51 -19.16 -7.19
C VAL A 150 -14.16 -19.74 -5.93
N ALA A 151 -15.49 -19.87 -5.90
CA ALA A 151 -16.20 -20.52 -4.80
C ALA A 151 -15.77 -21.98 -4.60
N ARG A 152 -15.62 -22.73 -5.71
CA ARG A 152 -15.19 -24.13 -5.68
C ARG A 152 -13.74 -24.26 -5.24
N LEU A 153 -12.86 -23.39 -5.74
CA LEU A 153 -11.46 -23.31 -5.32
C LEU A 153 -11.32 -23.03 -3.82
N ALA A 154 -12.09 -22.08 -3.28
CA ALA A 154 -12.08 -21.75 -1.86
C ALA A 154 -12.56 -22.92 -0.98
N ASN A 155 -13.63 -23.61 -1.39
CA ASN A 155 -14.11 -24.80 -0.70
C ASN A 155 -13.11 -25.98 -0.79
N TYR A 156 -12.47 -26.16 -1.94
CA TYR A 156 -11.41 -27.14 -2.14
C TYR A 156 -10.26 -26.92 -1.14
N LEU A 157 -9.70 -25.71 -1.09
CA LEU A 157 -8.61 -25.37 -0.15
C LEU A 157 -9.05 -25.48 1.32
N LYS A 158 -10.27 -25.05 1.65
CA LYS A 158 -10.85 -25.19 2.99
C LYS A 158 -10.90 -26.65 3.44
N GLY A 159 -11.30 -27.56 2.56
CA GLY A 159 -11.37 -28.99 2.84
C GLY A 159 -10.01 -29.65 3.08
N ARG A 160 -8.92 -29.12 2.49
CA ARG A 160 -7.55 -29.63 2.67
C ARG A 160 -6.80 -29.01 3.85
N ARG A 161 -7.38 -28.02 4.56
CA ARG A 161 -6.67 -27.26 5.60
C ARG A 161 -6.06 -28.15 6.69
N HIS A 162 -6.76 -29.21 7.11
CA HIS A 162 -6.26 -30.13 8.14
C HIS A 162 -5.10 -30.97 7.62
N ALA A 163 -5.30 -31.66 6.50
CA ALA A 163 -4.28 -32.49 5.87
C ALA A 163 -3.01 -31.69 5.52
N LEU A 164 -3.14 -30.47 5.00
CA LEU A 164 -2.01 -29.57 4.78
C LEU A 164 -1.24 -29.24 6.06
N LYS A 165 -1.94 -29.07 7.19
CA LYS A 165 -1.33 -28.79 8.50
C LYS A 165 -0.58 -30.01 9.04
N GLU A 166 -1.08 -31.22 8.78
CA GLU A 166 -0.43 -32.48 9.18
C GLU A 166 0.80 -32.78 8.31
N CYS A 167 0.68 -32.68 6.98
CA CYS A 167 1.79 -32.93 6.06
C CYS A 167 2.90 -31.87 6.17
N PHE A 168 2.52 -30.61 6.38
CA PHE A 168 3.46 -29.49 6.44
C PHE A 168 3.22 -28.68 7.72
N PRO A 169 3.90 -28.98 8.84
CA PRO A 169 3.70 -28.30 10.12
C PRO A 169 4.12 -26.82 10.11
N ASP A 170 5.08 -26.44 9.28
CA ASP A 170 5.54 -25.06 9.13
C ASP A 170 4.52 -24.19 8.38
N PHE A 171 4.23 -23.01 8.93
CA PHE A 171 3.26 -22.08 8.34
C PHE A 171 3.73 -21.45 7.03
N ASN A 172 5.00 -21.07 6.93
CA ASN A 172 5.57 -20.42 5.75
C ASN A 172 5.64 -21.40 4.58
N VAL A 173 6.02 -22.66 4.85
CA VAL A 173 6.00 -23.73 3.85
C VAL A 173 4.60 -23.94 3.30
N ARG A 174 3.58 -24.10 4.16
CA ARG A 174 2.18 -24.24 3.71
C ARG A 174 1.71 -23.06 2.88
N ARG A 175 2.03 -21.83 3.31
CA ARG A 175 1.65 -20.61 2.61
C ARG A 175 2.24 -20.60 1.20
N LYS A 176 3.56 -20.83 1.07
CA LYS A 176 4.25 -20.86 -0.23
C LYS A 176 3.73 -21.97 -1.14
N LEU A 177 3.41 -23.15 -0.60
CA LEU A 177 2.76 -24.24 -1.36
C LEU A 177 1.40 -23.80 -1.91
N MET A 178 0.57 -23.17 -1.08
CA MET A 178 -0.74 -22.66 -1.51
C MET A 178 -0.60 -21.56 -2.58
N GLU A 179 0.33 -20.62 -2.41
CA GLU A 179 0.60 -19.58 -3.42
C GLU A 179 1.09 -20.20 -4.74
N SER A 180 2.05 -21.12 -4.69
CA SER A 180 2.54 -21.84 -5.86
C SER A 180 1.43 -22.66 -6.55
N PHE A 181 0.52 -23.25 -5.78
CA PHE A 181 -0.62 -23.99 -6.32
C PHE A 181 -1.58 -23.05 -7.09
N LEU A 182 -1.84 -21.85 -6.58
CA LEU A 182 -2.70 -20.86 -7.23
C LEU A 182 -2.13 -20.38 -8.59
N ASP A 183 -0.81 -20.44 -8.76
CA ASP A 183 -0.12 -20.11 -10.01
C ASP A 183 0.10 -21.33 -10.93
N SER A 184 -0.33 -22.52 -10.50
CA SER A 184 -0.20 -23.78 -11.24
C SER A 184 -1.47 -24.16 -12.02
N PRO A 185 -1.37 -25.09 -12.99
CA PRO A 185 -2.55 -25.72 -13.61
C PRO A 185 -3.50 -26.38 -12.60
N GLY A 186 -3.01 -26.77 -11.42
CA GLY A 186 -3.82 -27.35 -10.35
C GLY A 186 -4.97 -26.46 -9.89
N LYS A 187 -4.83 -25.12 -9.98
CA LYS A 187 -5.92 -24.17 -9.71
C LYS A 187 -7.13 -24.44 -10.60
N GLU A 188 -6.92 -24.58 -11.91
CA GLU A 188 -8.01 -24.81 -12.87
C GLU A 188 -8.65 -26.18 -12.66
N MET A 189 -7.85 -27.19 -12.33
CA MET A 189 -8.35 -28.53 -11.97
C MET A 189 -9.25 -28.48 -10.74
N ALA A 190 -8.86 -27.75 -9.69
CA ALA A 190 -9.69 -27.54 -8.51
C ALA A 190 -10.99 -26.78 -8.83
N ILE A 191 -10.92 -25.76 -9.70
CA ILE A 191 -12.10 -25.03 -10.18
C ILE A 191 -13.04 -25.96 -10.98
N ASN A 192 -12.51 -26.97 -11.67
CA ASN A 192 -13.29 -27.94 -12.46
C ASN A 192 -13.69 -29.20 -11.66
N ASN A 193 -13.47 -29.23 -10.34
CA ASN A 193 -13.70 -30.37 -9.44
C ASN A 193 -12.85 -31.63 -9.73
N ASP A 194 -11.76 -31.50 -10.48
CA ASP A 194 -10.77 -32.59 -10.62
C ASP A 194 -9.80 -32.57 -9.44
N PHE A 195 -10.34 -32.97 -8.28
CA PHE A 195 -9.63 -32.86 -7.01
C PHE A 195 -8.40 -33.77 -6.92
N LYS A 196 -8.44 -34.94 -7.58
CA LYS A 196 -7.33 -35.90 -7.53
C LYS A 196 -6.10 -35.34 -8.25
N GLN A 197 -6.29 -34.75 -9.43
CA GLN A 197 -5.18 -34.10 -10.13
C GLN A 197 -4.74 -32.82 -9.41
N ALA A 198 -5.68 -32.01 -8.91
CA ALA A 198 -5.35 -30.82 -8.14
C ALA A 198 -4.51 -31.14 -6.88
N ASP A 199 -4.84 -32.21 -6.15
CA ASP A 199 -4.08 -32.65 -4.98
C ASP A 199 -2.64 -33.02 -5.36
N GLY A 200 -2.40 -33.57 -6.55
CA GLY A 200 -1.06 -33.84 -7.07
C GLY A 200 -0.18 -32.60 -7.21
N TYR A 201 -0.76 -31.44 -7.51
CA TYR A 201 -0.05 -30.15 -7.53
C TYR A 201 0.05 -29.52 -6.14
N LEU A 202 -1.00 -29.63 -5.32
CA LEU A 202 -1.07 -28.98 -4.01
C LEU A 202 -0.10 -29.58 -2.99
N TYR A 203 0.07 -30.91 -3.01
CA TYR A 203 0.96 -31.64 -2.10
C TYR A 203 2.34 -31.92 -2.69
N GLN A 204 2.67 -31.35 -3.86
CA GLN A 204 3.98 -31.55 -4.46
C GLN A 204 5.05 -30.89 -3.60
N GLU A 205 5.94 -31.71 -3.02
CA GLU A 205 7.13 -31.19 -2.34
C GLU A 205 8.04 -30.53 -3.37
N ASN A 206 8.26 -29.23 -3.21
CA ASN A 206 9.23 -28.49 -4.01
C ASN A 206 10.39 -28.09 -3.09
N PRO A 207 11.59 -28.68 -3.23
CA PRO A 207 12.72 -28.46 -2.32
C PRO A 207 13.16 -26.99 -2.27
N ASN A 208 12.84 -26.19 -3.30
CA ASN A 208 13.10 -24.74 -3.32
C ASN A 208 12.16 -23.93 -2.42
N ILE A 209 11.09 -24.50 -1.87
CA ILE A 209 10.16 -23.79 -0.98
C ILE A 209 10.77 -23.55 0.41
N ALA A 210 11.70 -24.42 0.83
CA ALA A 210 12.34 -24.37 2.14
C ALA A 210 13.40 -23.25 2.26
N GLN A 211 14.09 -22.90 1.17
CA GLN A 211 15.06 -21.81 1.19
C GLN A 211 14.35 -20.47 0.93
N GLY A 212 14.66 -19.45 1.74
CA GLY A 212 14.19 -18.10 1.54
C GLY A 212 14.97 -17.40 0.43
N GLU A 213 14.54 -16.20 0.10
CA GLU A 213 15.17 -15.38 -0.94
C GLU A 213 15.14 -13.92 -0.54
N VAL A 214 16.10 -13.16 -1.07
CA VAL A 214 16.26 -11.74 -0.75
C VAL A 214 16.03 -10.89 -1.98
N TYR A 215 15.20 -9.86 -1.85
CA TYR A 215 14.95 -8.88 -2.89
C TYR A 215 15.50 -7.53 -2.47
N LEU A 216 16.48 -7.01 -3.19
CA LEU A 216 16.92 -5.62 -3.03
C LEU A 216 16.04 -4.76 -3.92
N VAL A 217 15.15 -3.97 -3.33
CA VAL A 217 14.09 -3.25 -4.05
C VAL A 217 14.28 -1.75 -3.91
N GLY A 218 14.35 -1.05 -5.04
CA GLY A 218 14.30 0.41 -5.07
C GLY A 218 12.89 0.92 -4.81
N ALA A 219 12.75 1.72 -3.75
CA ALA A 219 11.49 2.32 -3.32
C ALA A 219 11.09 3.56 -4.13
N GLY A 220 12.00 4.09 -4.95
CA GLY A 220 11.82 5.42 -5.51
C GLY A 220 12.15 6.54 -4.51
N PRO A 221 12.04 7.82 -4.93
CA PRO A 221 12.43 8.96 -4.09
C PRO A 221 11.43 9.34 -2.99
N GLY A 222 10.20 8.83 -3.04
CA GLY A 222 9.21 9.03 -1.98
C GLY A 222 7.77 8.81 -2.41
N ASP A 223 7.42 9.19 -3.65
CA ASP A 223 6.08 9.01 -4.22
C ASP A 223 5.80 7.50 -4.41
N PRO A 224 4.75 6.93 -3.79
CA PRO A 224 4.43 5.52 -3.94
C PRO A 224 4.07 5.10 -5.38
N ASP A 225 3.65 6.03 -6.22
CA ASP A 225 3.29 5.72 -7.61
C ASP A 225 4.53 5.68 -8.53
N LEU A 226 5.71 6.05 -8.02
CA LEU A 226 7.00 5.83 -8.69
C LEU A 226 7.62 4.46 -8.37
N LEU A 227 6.93 3.62 -7.58
CA LEU A 227 7.30 2.21 -7.45
C LEU A 227 7.17 1.52 -8.81
N THR A 228 8.14 0.68 -9.13
CA THR A 228 7.99 -0.20 -10.28
C THR A 228 6.91 -1.25 -9.99
N LEU A 229 6.25 -1.75 -11.04
CA LEU A 229 5.27 -2.83 -10.89
C LEU A 229 5.87 -4.06 -10.18
N ARG A 230 7.14 -4.37 -10.49
CA ARG A 230 7.86 -5.47 -9.85
C ARG A 230 8.13 -5.20 -8.36
N ALA A 231 8.49 -3.97 -7.99
CA ALA A 231 8.66 -3.59 -6.58
C ALA A 231 7.34 -3.77 -5.80
N LEU A 232 6.22 -3.28 -6.35
CA LEU A 232 4.91 -3.43 -5.73
C LEU A 232 4.50 -4.89 -5.56
N GLN A 233 4.71 -5.73 -6.58
CA GLN A 233 4.44 -7.16 -6.50
C GLN A 233 5.23 -7.83 -5.36
N LEU A 234 6.52 -7.51 -5.24
CA LEU A 234 7.36 -8.08 -4.19
C LEU A 234 6.96 -7.61 -2.79
N LEU A 235 6.58 -6.34 -2.63
CA LEU A 235 6.06 -5.81 -1.38
C LEU A 235 4.74 -6.48 -0.94
N GLN A 236 3.97 -7.01 -1.88
CA GLN A 236 2.72 -7.73 -1.61
C GLN A 236 2.92 -9.21 -1.24
N ILE A 237 4.09 -9.79 -1.52
CA ILE A 237 4.39 -11.19 -1.18
C ILE A 237 5.47 -11.34 -0.09
N ALA A 238 6.15 -10.26 0.27
CA ALA A 238 7.22 -10.26 1.27
C ALA A 238 6.72 -10.71 2.64
N ASP A 239 7.50 -11.56 3.30
CA ASP A 239 7.25 -11.96 4.68
C ASP A 239 7.86 -10.95 5.66
N VAL A 240 9.08 -10.49 5.33
CA VAL A 240 9.81 -9.49 6.10
C VAL A 240 10.27 -8.37 5.18
N ILE A 241 10.11 -7.13 5.62
CA ILE A 241 10.55 -5.92 4.91
C ILE A 241 11.54 -5.17 5.80
N LEU A 242 12.81 -5.16 5.38
CA LEU A 242 13.87 -4.36 6.00
C LEU A 242 14.00 -3.02 5.28
N TYR A 243 13.68 -1.92 5.96
CA TYR A 243 13.66 -0.58 5.36
C TYR A 243 14.47 0.43 6.16
N ASP A 244 14.90 1.50 5.50
CA ASP A 244 15.67 2.60 6.12
C ASP A 244 14.91 3.93 6.10
N ASN A 245 15.54 4.97 6.62
CA ASN A 245 14.93 6.29 6.83
C ASN A 245 14.56 7.02 5.53
N LEU A 246 15.08 6.59 4.36
CA LEU A 246 14.78 7.23 3.08
C LEU A 246 13.52 6.66 2.42
N VAL A 247 12.97 5.57 2.95
CA VAL A 247 11.72 4.98 2.46
C VAL A 247 10.54 5.73 3.09
N SER A 248 9.64 6.26 2.27
CA SER A 248 8.46 6.98 2.76
C SER A 248 7.43 6.03 3.39
N ASN A 249 6.66 6.54 4.35
CA ASN A 249 5.54 5.79 4.94
C ASN A 249 4.48 5.41 3.89
N LEU A 250 4.23 6.30 2.92
CA LEU A 250 3.29 6.05 1.82
C LEU A 250 3.69 4.84 0.97
N VAL A 251 4.99 4.61 0.76
CA VAL A 251 5.51 3.39 0.11
C VAL A 251 5.30 2.16 1.00
N LEU A 252 5.58 2.27 2.31
CA LEU A 252 5.41 1.15 3.25
C LEU A 252 3.94 0.74 3.42
N GLU A 253 2.99 1.64 3.21
CA GLU A 253 1.56 1.36 3.19
C GLU A 253 1.14 0.51 1.99
N ARG A 254 1.94 0.51 0.91
CA ARG A 254 1.74 -0.38 -0.25
C ARG A 254 2.22 -1.81 0.00
N ALA A 255 2.83 -2.10 1.14
CA ALA A 255 3.21 -3.46 1.51
C ALA A 255 2.03 -4.28 2.01
N ARG A 256 2.17 -5.61 1.94
CA ARG A 256 1.27 -6.58 2.58
C ARG A 256 1.04 -6.20 4.05
N ARG A 257 -0.22 -6.22 4.52
CA ARG A 257 -0.57 -5.74 5.87
C ARG A 257 0.02 -6.60 7.00
N ASP A 258 0.16 -7.89 6.77
CA ASP A 258 0.70 -8.90 7.69
C ASP A 258 2.22 -9.13 7.52
N ALA A 259 2.89 -8.41 6.60
CA ALA A 259 4.36 -8.47 6.50
C ALA A 259 5.00 -7.83 7.74
N TYR A 260 6.01 -8.48 8.30
CA TYR A 260 6.80 -7.92 9.39
C TYR A 260 7.70 -6.82 8.84
N LYS A 261 7.59 -5.60 9.38
CA LYS A 261 8.34 -4.43 8.91
C LYS A 261 9.38 -4.06 9.96
N GLU A 262 10.65 -4.16 9.61
CA GLU A 262 11.77 -3.88 10.50
C GLU A 262 12.59 -2.70 9.98
N PHE A 263 12.75 -1.69 10.82
CA PHE A 263 13.53 -0.51 10.51
C PHE A 263 15.01 -0.76 10.80
N VAL A 264 15.86 -0.59 9.79
CA VAL A 264 17.32 -0.83 9.86
C VAL A 264 18.14 0.45 9.63
N GLY A 265 17.50 1.61 9.64
CA GLY A 265 18.16 2.91 9.41
C GLY A 265 18.83 3.52 10.65
N LYS A 266 19.59 4.59 10.43
CA LYS A 266 20.14 5.43 11.52
C LYS A 266 19.09 6.46 11.94
N ARG A 267 18.50 6.30 13.14
CA ARG A 267 17.62 7.30 13.76
C ARG A 267 18.34 7.93 14.94
N SER A 268 18.31 9.27 15.03
CA SER A 268 18.85 9.98 16.20
C SER A 268 18.22 9.42 17.48
N GLY A 269 19.05 8.87 18.38
CA GLY A 269 18.64 8.29 19.66
C GLY A 269 18.60 6.75 19.75
N TYR A 270 18.84 6.01 18.66
CA TYR A 270 18.89 4.54 18.66
C TYR A 270 20.29 3.99 18.34
N LYS A 271 20.58 2.77 18.82
CA LYS A 271 21.82 2.03 18.51
C LYS A 271 21.90 1.87 16.98
N SER A 272 22.88 2.50 16.33
CA SER A 272 23.05 2.46 14.88
C SER A 272 23.30 1.02 14.42
N THR A 273 22.36 0.42 13.70
CA THR A 273 22.59 -0.86 13.01
C THR A 273 23.73 -0.68 12.01
N THR A 274 24.78 -1.48 12.14
CA THR A 274 25.91 -1.42 11.21
C THR A 274 25.54 -2.09 9.88
N GLN A 275 26.31 -1.85 8.82
CA GLN A 275 26.05 -2.53 7.55
C GLN A 275 26.23 -4.05 7.69
N GLU A 276 27.17 -4.49 8.52
CA GLU A 276 27.41 -5.90 8.80
C GLU A 276 26.21 -6.54 9.49
N ASP A 277 25.61 -5.86 10.48
CA ASP A 277 24.39 -6.33 11.13
C ASP A 277 23.22 -6.50 10.13
N ILE A 278 23.05 -5.57 9.19
CA ILE A 278 22.04 -5.66 8.13
C ILE A 278 22.31 -6.88 7.26
N ASN A 279 23.56 -7.08 6.85
CA ASN A 279 23.96 -8.21 6.02
C ASN A 279 23.69 -9.55 6.73
N THR A 280 24.07 -9.66 8.01
CA THR A 280 23.79 -10.84 8.83
C THR A 280 22.29 -11.10 8.97
N MET A 281 21.49 -10.04 9.15
CA MET A 281 20.04 -10.15 9.24
C MET A 281 19.41 -10.67 7.94
N LEU A 282 19.82 -10.15 6.78
CA LEU A 282 19.35 -10.61 5.48
C LEU A 282 19.62 -12.11 5.28
N VAL A 283 20.86 -12.54 5.55
CA VAL A 283 21.25 -13.95 5.44
C VAL A 283 20.45 -14.82 6.40
N ARG A 284 20.34 -14.42 7.68
CA ARG A 284 19.63 -15.18 8.71
C ARG A 284 18.17 -15.40 8.32
N LEU A 285 17.44 -14.32 7.99
CA LEU A 285 16.03 -14.39 7.62
C LEU A 285 15.79 -15.25 6.38
N ALA A 286 16.68 -15.16 5.38
CA ALA A 286 16.59 -16.01 4.19
C ALA A 286 16.86 -17.49 4.50
N LYS A 287 17.81 -17.80 5.39
CA LYS A 287 18.04 -19.18 5.87
C LYS A 287 16.88 -19.73 6.69
N GLU A 288 16.11 -18.86 7.35
CA GLU A 288 14.84 -19.20 8.01
C GLU A 288 13.67 -19.38 7.03
N GLY A 289 13.93 -19.37 5.72
CA GLY A 289 12.91 -19.61 4.70
C GLY A 289 12.08 -18.37 4.33
N GLN A 290 12.38 -17.18 4.84
CA GLN A 290 11.58 -15.97 4.60
C GLN A 290 11.80 -15.39 3.20
N ARG A 291 10.75 -14.80 2.61
CA ARG A 291 10.92 -13.84 1.51
C ARG A 291 11.21 -12.46 2.07
N VAL A 292 12.47 -12.04 1.95
CA VAL A 292 12.96 -10.81 2.57
C VAL A 292 13.05 -9.71 1.51
N VAL A 293 12.34 -8.61 1.70
CA VAL A 293 12.54 -7.40 0.90
C VAL A 293 13.43 -6.43 1.66
N ARG A 294 14.62 -6.15 1.11
CA ARG A 294 15.43 -5.00 1.50
C ARG A 294 14.99 -3.80 0.69
N LEU A 295 14.11 -2.99 1.27
CA LEU A 295 13.53 -1.81 0.63
C LEU A 295 14.43 -0.59 0.86
N LYS A 296 14.93 0.01 -0.23
CA LYS A 296 15.95 1.07 -0.18
C LYS A 296 15.41 2.32 -0.88
N GLY A 297 15.60 3.49 -0.28
CA GLY A 297 15.23 4.76 -0.91
C GLY A 297 15.92 4.97 -2.26
N GLY A 298 15.19 5.43 -3.27
CA GLY A 298 15.70 5.62 -4.63
C GLY A 298 15.96 4.30 -5.34
N ASP A 299 17.21 4.09 -5.74
CA ASP A 299 17.68 2.90 -6.45
C ASP A 299 18.73 2.12 -5.61
N PRO A 300 18.70 0.77 -5.56
CA PRO A 300 19.63 -0.01 -4.74
C PRO A 300 21.11 0.20 -5.04
N PHE A 301 21.47 0.54 -6.28
CA PHE A 301 22.84 0.61 -6.78
C PHE A 301 23.37 2.03 -6.98
N ILE A 302 22.53 3.06 -6.92
CA ILE A 302 22.97 4.45 -6.94
C ILE A 302 23.14 4.95 -5.51
N PHE A 303 24.38 4.93 -5.01
CA PHE A 303 24.77 5.33 -3.65
C PHE A 303 24.01 4.60 -2.52
N GLY A 304 23.34 3.49 -2.82
CA GLY A 304 22.53 2.73 -1.87
C GLY A 304 23.29 1.64 -1.11
N ARG A 305 24.58 1.39 -1.41
CA ARG A 305 25.38 0.28 -0.85
C ARG A 305 24.83 -1.13 -1.14
N GLY A 306 23.97 -1.29 -2.14
CA GLY A 306 23.39 -2.59 -2.48
C GLY A 306 24.42 -3.67 -2.86
N GLY A 307 25.60 -3.27 -3.38
CA GLY A 307 26.67 -4.20 -3.70
C GLY A 307 27.26 -4.92 -2.47
N GLU A 308 27.36 -4.23 -1.32
CA GLU A 308 27.87 -4.83 -0.08
C GLU A 308 26.90 -5.87 0.49
N GLU A 309 25.60 -5.56 0.43
CA GLU A 309 24.53 -6.46 0.86
C GLU A 309 24.51 -7.74 0.00
N ILE A 310 24.66 -7.60 -1.32
CA ILE A 310 24.73 -8.74 -2.25
C ILE A 310 25.97 -9.61 -2.00
N GLY A 311 27.12 -9.01 -1.71
CA GLY A 311 28.35 -9.76 -1.42
C GLY A 311 28.16 -10.79 -0.30
N ALA A 312 27.44 -10.40 0.77
CA ALA A 312 27.10 -11.30 1.87
C ALA A 312 26.15 -12.44 1.44
N LEU A 313 25.16 -12.14 0.58
CA LEU A 313 24.21 -13.14 0.08
C LEU A 313 24.90 -14.18 -0.82
N ILE A 314 25.82 -13.73 -1.69
CA ILE A 314 26.62 -14.60 -2.56
C ILE A 314 27.49 -15.54 -1.74
N ALA A 315 28.19 -15.01 -0.73
CA ALA A 315 29.07 -15.80 0.15
C ALA A 315 28.31 -16.97 0.82
N GLU A 316 27.05 -16.74 1.14
CA GLU A 316 26.17 -17.69 1.84
C GLU A 316 25.24 -18.47 0.89
N LYS A 317 25.41 -18.32 -0.43
CA LYS A 317 24.61 -18.98 -1.48
C LYS A 317 23.10 -18.78 -1.32
N ILE A 318 22.70 -17.57 -0.90
CA ILE A 318 21.30 -17.18 -0.77
C ILE A 318 20.78 -16.66 -2.11
N PRO A 319 19.65 -17.18 -2.63
CA PRO A 319 19.01 -16.63 -3.83
C PRO A 319 18.61 -15.16 -3.62
N PHE A 320 18.90 -14.32 -4.61
CA PHE A 320 18.50 -12.91 -4.55
C PHE A 320 18.14 -12.34 -5.92
N GLN A 321 17.38 -11.25 -5.92
CA GLN A 321 17.12 -10.42 -7.09
C GLN A 321 17.28 -8.94 -6.74
N VAL A 322 17.69 -8.14 -7.71
CA VAL A 322 17.78 -6.69 -7.57
C VAL A 322 16.73 -6.07 -8.47
N ILE A 323 15.82 -5.31 -7.87
CA ILE A 323 14.77 -4.59 -8.58
C ILE A 323 15.15 -3.10 -8.57
N PRO A 324 15.47 -2.52 -9.74
CA PRO A 324 15.84 -1.12 -9.82
C PRO A 324 14.67 -0.22 -9.44
N GLY A 325 14.99 0.97 -8.96
CA GLY A 325 14.03 2.00 -8.59
C GLY A 325 14.27 3.29 -9.35
N ILE A 326 13.29 4.19 -9.32
CA ILE A 326 13.52 5.56 -9.78
C ILE A 326 14.50 6.22 -8.80
N SER A 327 15.70 6.54 -9.27
CA SER A 327 16.69 7.21 -8.43
C SER A 327 16.28 8.66 -8.11
N ALA A 328 16.77 9.19 -7.00
CA ALA A 328 16.43 10.54 -6.54
C ALA A 328 16.75 11.60 -7.60
N ALA A 329 17.86 11.47 -8.34
CA ALA A 329 18.19 12.35 -9.45
C ALA A 329 17.05 12.46 -10.46
N ASN A 330 16.56 11.32 -10.96
CA ASN A 330 15.56 11.31 -12.02
C ASN A 330 14.21 11.83 -11.51
N GLY A 331 13.74 11.34 -10.35
CA GLY A 331 12.45 11.75 -9.81
C GLY A 331 12.40 13.22 -9.38
N CYS A 332 13.42 13.69 -8.65
CA CYS A 332 13.49 15.09 -8.23
C CYS A 332 13.57 16.03 -9.43
N ALA A 333 14.40 15.70 -10.44
CA ALA A 333 14.55 16.48 -11.65
C ALA A 333 13.21 16.64 -12.41
N ALA A 334 12.51 15.52 -12.64
CA ALA A 334 11.22 15.52 -13.32
C ALA A 334 10.17 16.36 -12.55
N TYR A 335 10.02 16.14 -11.25
CA TYR A 335 9.01 16.83 -10.42
C TYR A 335 9.39 18.29 -10.10
N ALA A 336 10.64 18.67 -10.34
CA ALA A 336 11.10 20.06 -10.21
C ALA A 336 11.07 20.84 -11.53
N GLY A 337 10.69 20.20 -12.65
CA GLY A 337 10.74 20.80 -13.98
C GLY A 337 12.16 21.05 -14.49
N ILE A 338 13.16 20.33 -13.97
CA ILE A 338 14.57 20.48 -14.34
C ILE A 338 14.98 19.22 -15.11
N PRO A 339 14.97 19.21 -16.46
CA PRO A 339 15.46 18.04 -17.18
C PRO A 339 16.96 17.87 -16.94
N LEU A 340 17.43 16.64 -16.70
CA LEU A 340 18.86 16.40 -16.45
C LEU A 340 19.72 16.58 -17.71
N THR A 341 19.11 16.52 -18.89
CA THR A 341 19.77 16.80 -20.17
C THR A 341 18.90 17.73 -21.01
N HIS A 342 19.57 18.55 -21.81
CA HIS A 342 18.91 19.36 -22.84
C HIS A 342 19.93 19.64 -23.94
N ARG A 343 19.52 19.55 -25.21
CA ARG A 343 20.41 19.61 -26.37
C ARG A 343 21.38 20.79 -26.33
N ASP A 344 20.87 21.96 -25.95
CA ASP A 344 21.63 23.22 -25.95
C ASP A 344 22.37 23.51 -24.62
N TYR A 345 22.21 22.66 -23.59
CA TYR A 345 22.72 22.97 -22.24
C TYR A 345 23.55 21.87 -21.58
N SER A 346 23.33 20.59 -21.91
CA SER A 346 23.99 19.49 -21.21
C SER A 346 24.02 18.22 -22.05
N GLN A 347 25.22 17.77 -22.38
CA GLN A 347 25.48 16.51 -23.10
C GLN A 347 25.83 15.35 -22.17
N SER A 348 26.14 15.65 -20.91
CA SER A 348 26.45 14.65 -19.89
C SER A 348 25.74 14.94 -18.57
N VAL A 349 25.53 13.89 -17.78
CA VAL A 349 24.99 13.99 -16.42
C VAL A 349 25.94 13.25 -15.50
N ARG A 350 26.34 13.90 -14.40
CA ARG A 350 27.26 13.30 -13.44
C ARG A 350 26.62 13.21 -12.06
N PHE A 351 26.52 11.99 -11.55
CA PHE A 351 26.05 11.73 -10.20
C PHE A 351 27.23 11.66 -9.25
N VAL A 352 27.20 12.49 -8.20
CA VAL A 352 28.31 12.65 -7.27
C VAL A 352 27.80 12.56 -5.84
N THR A 353 28.60 12.00 -4.94
CA THR A 353 28.35 12.07 -3.49
C THR A 353 29.07 13.27 -2.90
N GLY A 354 28.31 14.17 -2.27
CA GLY A 354 28.83 15.32 -1.53
C GLY A 354 28.98 15.05 -0.04
N HIS A 355 29.03 13.78 0.39
CA HIS A 355 29.16 13.44 1.81
C HIS A 355 30.52 13.91 2.35
N PRO A 356 30.56 14.87 3.30
CA PRO A 356 31.82 15.43 3.78
C PRO A 356 32.54 14.46 4.71
N LYS A 357 33.87 14.37 4.58
CA LYS A 357 34.74 13.76 5.58
C LYS A 357 35.41 14.90 6.34
N ASN A 358 35.12 15.03 7.65
CA ASN A 358 35.58 16.15 8.49
C ASN A 358 35.16 17.54 7.96
N GLY A 359 33.95 17.67 7.40
CA GLY A 359 33.43 18.93 6.87
C GLY A 359 33.91 19.30 5.46
N VAL A 360 34.86 18.55 4.89
CA VAL A 360 35.39 18.78 3.55
C VAL A 360 34.92 17.69 2.59
N VAL A 361 34.46 18.10 1.42
CA VAL A 361 34.13 17.19 0.31
C VAL A 361 35.40 17.01 -0.51
N ASN A 362 35.91 15.77 -0.63
CA ASN A 362 37.12 15.49 -1.39
C ASN A 362 36.76 14.88 -2.75
N LEU A 363 36.84 15.69 -3.80
CA LEU A 363 36.50 15.33 -5.17
C LEU A 363 37.56 15.88 -6.13
N ILE A 364 37.61 15.33 -7.34
CA ILE A 364 38.48 15.83 -8.41
C ILE A 364 37.78 17.03 -9.07
N TRP A 365 37.88 18.20 -8.42
CA TRP A 365 37.10 19.39 -8.78
C TRP A 365 37.33 19.88 -10.22
N ASN A 366 38.56 19.77 -10.73
CA ASN A 366 38.90 20.12 -12.12
C ASN A 366 38.05 19.36 -13.15
N GLU A 367 37.60 18.14 -12.86
CA GLU A 367 36.75 17.38 -13.78
C GLU A 367 35.27 17.80 -13.70
N LEU A 368 34.88 18.54 -12.66
CA LEU A 368 33.49 18.93 -12.38
C LEU A 368 33.14 20.32 -12.90
N VAL A 369 34.07 21.04 -13.53
CA VAL A 369 33.85 22.42 -14.00
C VAL A 369 33.55 22.55 -15.49
N GLU A 370 33.51 21.44 -16.24
CA GLU A 370 33.08 21.42 -17.65
C GLU A 370 31.71 22.10 -17.84
N ILE A 371 31.55 22.87 -18.92
CA ILE A 371 30.40 23.77 -19.13
C ILE A 371 29.14 22.98 -19.55
N ASP A 372 29.29 21.96 -20.39
CA ASP A 372 28.17 21.22 -21.01
C ASP A 372 27.73 19.98 -20.20
N GLN A 373 27.73 20.10 -18.87
CA GLN A 373 27.34 19.02 -17.96
C GLN A 373 26.30 19.46 -16.92
N THR A 374 25.49 18.50 -16.48
CA THR A 374 24.62 18.65 -15.32
C THR A 374 25.19 17.83 -14.17
N LEU A 375 25.56 18.50 -13.09
CA LEU A 375 26.02 17.85 -11.87
C LEU A 375 24.84 17.60 -10.94
N VAL A 376 24.78 16.40 -10.38
CA VAL A 376 23.77 16.03 -9.38
C VAL A 376 24.47 15.49 -8.14
N PHE A 377 24.43 16.26 -7.05
CA PHE A 377 25.05 15.90 -5.78
C PHE A 377 24.02 15.26 -4.83
N TYR A 378 24.31 14.03 -4.44
CA TYR A 378 23.66 13.30 -3.36
C TYR A 378 24.34 13.63 -2.04
N MET A 379 23.58 13.67 -0.94
CA MET A 379 24.13 13.88 0.41
C MET A 379 25.00 15.14 0.56
N GLY A 380 24.83 16.14 -0.32
CA GLY A 380 25.70 17.32 -0.39
C GLY A 380 25.32 18.49 0.51
N MET A 381 24.15 18.46 1.16
CA MET A 381 23.65 19.59 1.96
C MET A 381 24.61 20.00 3.09
N GLY A 382 25.19 19.03 3.79
CA GLY A 382 26.18 19.30 4.85
C GLY A 382 27.49 19.90 4.34
N GLY A 383 27.78 19.78 3.05
CA GLY A 383 28.98 20.31 2.39
C GLY A 383 28.68 21.40 1.35
N LEU A 384 27.48 21.97 1.33
CA LEU A 384 27.02 22.87 0.26
C LEU A 384 27.96 24.06 0.03
N ALA A 385 28.39 24.73 1.11
CA ALA A 385 29.32 25.85 1.03
C ALA A 385 30.66 25.44 0.39
N SER A 386 31.25 24.36 0.89
CA SER A 386 32.51 23.80 0.36
C SER A 386 32.38 23.38 -1.12
N ILE A 387 31.25 22.79 -1.52
CA ILE A 387 30.99 22.44 -2.93
C ILE A 387 30.95 23.70 -3.81
N CYS A 388 30.23 24.74 -3.39
CA CYS A 388 30.12 25.98 -4.18
C CYS A 388 31.47 26.69 -4.29
N GLU A 389 32.21 26.83 -3.18
CA GLU A 389 33.55 27.44 -3.15
C GLU A 389 34.51 26.70 -4.08
N ASN A 390 34.64 25.38 -3.95
CA ASN A 390 35.56 24.61 -4.77
C ASN A 390 35.18 24.66 -6.27
N LEU A 391 33.90 24.60 -6.63
CA LEU A 391 33.52 24.71 -8.05
C LEU A 391 33.91 26.08 -8.63
N ILE A 392 33.68 27.16 -7.87
CA ILE A 392 34.04 28.53 -8.29
C ILE A 392 35.56 28.68 -8.41
N ASP A 393 36.32 28.21 -7.42
CA ASP A 393 37.78 28.33 -7.37
C ASP A 393 38.47 27.59 -8.52
N HIS A 394 37.86 26.50 -9.00
CA HIS A 394 38.38 25.71 -10.11
C HIS A 394 37.81 26.16 -11.47
N GLY A 395 37.09 27.29 -11.54
CA GLY A 395 36.73 27.95 -12.80
C GLY A 395 35.26 27.91 -13.21
N MET A 396 34.36 27.34 -12.38
CA MET A 396 32.93 27.41 -12.67
C MET A 396 32.40 28.83 -12.45
N SER A 397 31.53 29.30 -13.34
CA SER A 397 30.91 30.63 -13.23
C SER A 397 30.16 30.79 -11.91
N LYS A 398 30.40 31.90 -11.20
CA LYS A 398 29.66 32.29 -9.97
C LYS A 398 28.14 32.38 -10.19
N LYS A 399 27.73 32.67 -11.43
CA LYS A 399 26.33 32.76 -11.85
C LYS A 399 25.75 31.44 -12.37
N MET A 400 26.49 30.33 -12.27
CA MET A 400 26.00 29.03 -12.71
C MET A 400 24.71 28.69 -11.94
N PRO A 401 23.61 28.35 -12.65
CA PRO A 401 22.36 28.02 -11.99
C PRO A 401 22.46 26.76 -11.13
N ILE A 402 21.85 26.81 -9.96
CA ILE A 402 21.77 25.70 -8.99
C ILE A 402 20.36 25.60 -8.43
N ALA A 403 19.91 24.37 -8.21
CA ALA A 403 18.68 24.05 -7.50
C ALA A 403 18.94 23.05 -6.39
N ILE A 404 18.26 23.22 -5.25
CA ILE A 404 18.20 22.27 -4.16
C ILE A 404 16.76 21.82 -4.00
N ILE A 405 16.54 20.52 -4.10
CA ILE A 405 15.23 19.88 -3.99
C ILE A 405 15.21 19.09 -2.70
N SER A 406 14.35 19.47 -1.78
CA SER A 406 14.08 18.80 -0.50
C SER A 406 12.85 17.90 -0.66
N LYS A 407 12.90 16.69 -0.10
CA LYS A 407 11.80 15.71 -0.10
C LYS A 407 11.18 15.55 -1.49
N GLY A 408 12.02 15.31 -2.49
CA GLY A 408 11.59 15.24 -3.89
C GLY A 408 10.48 14.22 -4.11
N THR A 409 9.55 14.57 -5.00
CA THR A 409 8.35 13.83 -5.37
C THR A 409 7.31 13.62 -4.27
N THR A 410 7.54 14.06 -3.02
CA THR A 410 6.52 13.98 -1.96
C THR A 410 5.65 15.24 -1.95
N PRO A 411 4.48 15.21 -1.28
CA PRO A 411 3.65 16.40 -1.09
C PRO A 411 4.39 17.56 -0.37
N GLU A 412 5.41 17.24 0.42
CA GLU A 412 6.26 18.20 1.14
C GLU A 412 7.47 18.68 0.31
N GLN A 413 7.51 18.40 -1.00
CA GLN A 413 8.59 18.82 -1.87
C GLN A 413 8.79 20.34 -1.80
N ARG A 414 10.04 20.76 -1.58
CA ARG A 414 10.45 22.18 -1.64
C ARG A 414 11.62 22.33 -2.58
N ILE A 415 11.60 23.39 -3.38
CA ILE A 415 12.64 23.68 -4.37
C ILE A 415 13.17 25.09 -4.11
N VAL A 416 14.47 25.18 -3.87
CA VAL A 416 15.19 26.46 -3.79
C VAL A 416 16.09 26.56 -5.00
N ARG A 417 16.02 27.69 -5.71
CA ARG A 417 16.83 27.95 -6.91
C ARG A 417 17.64 29.23 -6.71
N GLY A 418 18.82 29.26 -7.28
CA GLY A 418 19.71 30.41 -7.20
C GLY A 418 20.91 30.28 -8.11
N GLU A 419 21.94 31.04 -7.80
CA GLU A 419 23.26 30.99 -8.43
C GLU A 419 24.28 30.45 -7.41
N LEU A 420 25.39 29.87 -7.86
CA LEU A 420 26.39 29.29 -6.95
C LEU A 420 26.86 30.24 -5.85
N ASN A 421 27.02 31.52 -6.16
CA ASN A 421 27.45 32.53 -5.19
C ASN A 421 26.37 32.99 -4.20
N THR A 422 25.10 32.66 -4.41
CA THR A 422 23.97 33.15 -3.58
C THR A 422 23.23 32.03 -2.86
N ILE A 423 23.30 30.79 -3.35
CA ILE A 423 22.49 29.68 -2.89
C ILE A 423 22.68 29.35 -1.40
N VAL A 424 23.90 29.48 -0.87
CA VAL A 424 24.23 29.17 0.52
C VAL A 424 23.43 30.07 1.48
N ASP A 425 23.37 31.37 1.20
CA ASP A 425 22.63 32.35 1.99
C ASP A 425 21.11 32.15 1.89
N ILE A 426 20.62 31.79 0.71
CA ILE A 426 19.19 31.54 0.49
C ILE A 426 18.75 30.32 1.32
N VAL A 427 19.52 29.24 1.27
CA VAL A 427 19.22 27.98 1.95
C VAL A 427 19.28 28.12 3.47
N ALA A 428 20.22 28.91 3.99
CA ALA A 428 20.31 29.22 5.42
C ALA A 428 19.04 29.89 5.97
N LYS A 429 18.34 30.68 5.15
CA LYS A 429 17.07 31.33 5.50
C LYS A 429 15.88 30.38 5.39
N GLU A 430 15.84 29.57 4.33
CA GLU A 430 14.71 28.68 4.01
C GLU A 430 14.63 27.42 4.89
N ARG A 431 15.73 27.03 5.54
CA ARG A 431 15.83 25.86 6.44
C ARG A 431 15.22 24.58 5.84
N LEU A 432 15.78 24.14 4.72
CA LEU A 432 15.35 22.91 4.06
C LEU A 432 15.61 21.67 4.94
N GLU A 433 14.65 20.76 4.93
CA GLU A 433 14.77 19.47 5.61
C GLU A 433 15.44 18.43 4.70
N THR A 434 16.05 17.41 5.30
CA THR A 434 16.59 16.26 4.55
C THR A 434 15.51 15.19 4.33
N PRO A 435 15.63 14.34 3.28
CA PRO A 435 16.71 14.29 2.29
C PRO A 435 16.61 15.41 1.24
N THR A 436 17.77 15.85 0.76
CA THR A 436 17.91 16.88 -0.29
C THR A 436 18.79 16.38 -1.44
N LEU A 437 18.51 16.87 -2.64
CA LEU A 437 19.32 16.69 -3.83
C LEU A 437 19.73 18.05 -4.40
N ILE A 438 20.98 18.20 -4.80
CA ILE A 438 21.49 19.43 -5.41
C ILE A 438 21.73 19.17 -6.90
N ILE A 439 21.20 20.03 -7.77
CA ILE A 439 21.41 19.99 -9.22
C ILE A 439 22.07 21.31 -9.64
N ILE A 440 23.20 21.22 -10.34
CA ILE A 440 23.97 22.36 -10.84
C ILE A 440 24.11 22.24 -12.36
N GLY A 441 23.80 23.30 -13.08
CA GLY A 441 23.93 23.36 -14.53
C GLY A 441 22.88 24.27 -15.17
N HIS A 442 23.12 24.64 -16.43
CA HIS A 442 22.25 25.55 -17.17
C HIS A 442 20.80 25.04 -17.31
N VAL A 443 20.59 23.72 -17.26
CA VAL A 443 19.25 23.10 -17.29
C VAL A 443 18.32 23.55 -16.16
N VAL A 444 18.86 24.01 -15.02
CA VAL A 444 18.05 24.54 -13.91
C VAL A 444 17.23 25.77 -14.33
N ALA A 445 17.74 26.56 -15.28
CA ALA A 445 17.05 27.74 -15.77
C ALA A 445 15.76 27.41 -16.56
N LEU A 446 15.66 26.19 -17.10
CA LEU A 446 14.49 25.72 -17.85
C LEU A 446 13.24 25.55 -16.98
N ALA A 447 13.42 25.34 -15.68
CA ALA A 447 12.32 25.09 -14.76
C ALA A 447 11.42 26.30 -14.48
N LYS A 448 11.70 27.46 -15.09
CA LYS A 448 10.78 28.61 -15.16
C LYS A 448 9.85 28.57 -16.38
N LYS A 449 10.15 27.71 -17.36
CA LYS A 449 9.41 27.56 -18.62
C LYS A 449 8.47 26.34 -18.62
N PHE A 450 8.74 25.36 -17.76
CA PHE A 450 7.97 24.13 -17.62
C PHE A 450 6.99 24.19 -16.45
#